data_AF-A0A9P7D6C5-F1
#
_entry.id   AF-A0A9P7D6C5-F1
#
_cell.length_a   1.000
_cell.length_b   1.000
_cell.length_c   1.000
_cell.angle_alpha   90.00
_cell.angle_beta   90.00
_cell.angle_gamma   90.00
#
_symmetry.space_group_name_H-M   'P 1'
#
loop_
_entity.id
_entity.type
_entity.pdbx_description
1 polymer ?
#
loop_
_entity_poly.entity_id
_entity_poly.type
_entity_poly.pdbx_seq_one_letter_code
_entity_poly.pdbx_strand_id
1 'polypeptide(L)'
;MARMFPTSDPSLPPYKSLIIQGDYHPSAPIHMCLSVPTGAKALLLSSARQALIRSLRGYNDEWLLTNSGTGNTCHSSSKVDIFYPPTPNHLVVLLSAFRTHEASDPVPLDAKATLDSVPSLLVLHELSAYFLPMNANKPHTIASYLQLVSHALALASFLSPQSQTPMRFALFDSQLDKLKLPVLRTPTIPVFDGEESGDETPRPESVAFMAHKYFEWVGTFDRSDPETDSPSDGSGVRRCTLTLHKQGSDNQSDIMWQWSEVPERTHSRCEELAITFAW
;
A
#
# COMPACT_ATOMS: atom_id res chain seq x y z
N MET A 1 -1.41 -7.36 -17.15
CA MET A 1 -0.92 -6.04 -16.67
C MET A 1 -1.54 -5.78 -15.30
N ALA A 2 -0.86 -5.06 -14.40
CA ALA A 2 -1.46 -4.75 -13.10
C ALA A 2 -2.58 -3.72 -13.22
N ARG A 3 -3.60 -3.86 -12.38
CA ARG A 3 -4.77 -2.97 -12.30
C ARG A 3 -5.10 -2.69 -10.85
N MET A 4 -5.49 -1.46 -10.51
CA MET A 4 -5.96 -1.11 -9.17
C MET A 4 -7.48 -1.19 -9.01
N PHE A 5 -8.18 -1.31 -10.12
CA PHE A 5 -9.62 -1.27 -10.20
C PHE A 5 -10.12 -2.44 -11.08
N PRO A 6 -11.41 -2.82 -10.97
CA PRO A 6 -12.00 -3.90 -11.74
C PRO A 6 -12.03 -3.70 -13.28
N THR A 7 -12.84 -4.48 -14.00
CA THR A 7 -12.80 -4.53 -15.48
C THR A 7 -13.29 -3.23 -16.13
N SER A 8 -12.62 -2.83 -17.23
CA SER A 8 -12.74 -1.59 -18.04
C SER A 8 -11.73 -0.50 -17.71
N ASP A 9 -10.93 -0.74 -16.67
CA ASP A 9 -10.17 0.33 -16.04
C ASP A 9 -8.75 0.44 -16.62
N PRO A 10 -8.13 1.62 -16.52
CA PRO A 10 -6.82 1.83 -17.09
C PRO A 10 -5.78 0.87 -16.49
N SER A 11 -5.06 0.18 -17.37
CA SER A 11 -3.92 -0.63 -16.97
C SER A 11 -2.78 0.26 -16.53
N LEU A 12 -2.16 -0.06 -15.41
CA LEU A 12 -0.95 0.61 -14.98
C LEU A 12 0.17 0.38 -16.02
N PRO A 13 1.03 1.40 -16.26
CA PRO A 13 2.22 1.19 -17.06
C PRO A 13 3.10 0.09 -16.44
N PRO A 14 3.98 -0.55 -17.21
CA PRO A 14 4.99 -1.43 -16.64
C PRO A 14 5.84 -0.68 -15.61
N TYR A 15 6.03 -1.28 -14.43
CA TYR A 15 6.83 -0.72 -13.34
C TYR A 15 7.63 -1.81 -12.63
N LYS A 16 8.79 -1.43 -12.07
CA LYS A 16 9.51 -2.26 -11.10
C LYS A 16 9.09 -1.93 -9.68
N SER A 17 9.01 -0.65 -9.36
CA SER A 17 8.59 -0.12 -8.06
C SER A 17 7.56 0.98 -8.24
N LEU A 18 6.43 0.85 -7.55
CA LEU A 18 5.31 1.79 -7.55
C LEU A 18 4.98 2.21 -6.12
N ILE A 19 4.79 3.50 -5.87
CA ILE A 19 4.23 3.99 -4.62
C ILE A 19 2.91 4.69 -4.90
N ILE A 20 1.89 4.37 -4.12
CA ILE A 20 0.55 4.95 -4.17
C ILE A 20 0.26 5.60 -2.84
N GLN A 21 -0.01 6.90 -2.87
CA GLN A 21 -0.29 7.70 -1.70
C GLN A 21 -1.59 8.48 -1.85
N GLY A 22 -2.07 9.06 -0.75
CA GLY A 22 -3.33 9.78 -0.68
C GLY A 22 -4.53 8.88 -0.39
N ASP A 23 -5.74 9.38 -0.66
CA ASP A 23 -6.98 8.72 -0.26
C ASP A 23 -7.43 7.70 -1.31
N TYR A 24 -6.59 6.69 -1.55
CA TYR A 24 -6.86 5.60 -2.49
C TYR A 24 -7.96 4.65 -1.99
N HIS A 25 -8.49 3.83 -2.90
CA HIS A 25 -9.53 2.85 -2.57
C HIS A 25 -9.04 1.79 -1.59
N PRO A 26 -9.77 1.51 -0.49
CA PRO A 26 -9.42 0.43 0.42
C PRO A 26 -9.25 -0.94 -0.24
N SER A 27 -9.95 -1.19 -1.35
CA SER A 27 -9.85 -2.43 -2.14
C SER A 27 -8.74 -2.41 -3.21
N ALA A 28 -8.15 -1.25 -3.55
CA ALA A 28 -7.14 -1.15 -4.60
C ALA A 28 -5.92 -2.07 -4.41
N PRO A 29 -5.35 -2.23 -3.19
CA PRO A 29 -4.28 -3.20 -2.97
C PRO A 29 -4.70 -4.64 -3.28
N ILE A 30 -5.96 -4.99 -3.00
CA ILE A 30 -6.51 -6.33 -3.26
C ILE A 30 -6.72 -6.52 -4.76
N HIS A 31 -7.35 -5.57 -5.45
CA HIS A 31 -7.51 -5.62 -6.91
C HIS A 31 -6.16 -5.78 -7.61
N MET A 32 -5.15 -5.07 -7.14
CA MET A 32 -3.80 -5.21 -7.68
C MET A 32 -3.21 -6.59 -7.44
N CYS A 33 -3.42 -7.19 -6.28
CA CYS A 33 -3.02 -8.58 -6.02
C CYS A 33 -3.79 -9.57 -6.91
N LEU A 34 -5.10 -9.37 -7.14
CA LEU A 34 -5.91 -10.23 -8.00
C LEU A 34 -5.57 -10.08 -9.49
N SER A 35 -4.94 -8.98 -9.89
CA SER A 35 -4.53 -8.70 -11.28
C SER A 35 -3.23 -9.41 -11.71
N VAL A 36 -2.60 -10.20 -10.83
CA VAL A 36 -1.39 -10.95 -11.20
C VAL A 36 -1.67 -12.01 -12.28
N PRO A 37 -0.72 -12.26 -13.20
CA PRO A 37 -0.90 -13.27 -14.25
C PRO A 37 -1.19 -14.67 -13.70
N THR A 38 -1.89 -15.48 -14.49
CA THR A 38 -2.17 -16.87 -14.14
C THR A 38 -0.85 -17.64 -13.89
N GLY A 39 -0.79 -18.37 -12.78
CA GLY A 39 0.40 -19.11 -12.35
C GLY A 39 1.36 -18.33 -11.45
N ALA A 40 1.19 -17.01 -11.33
CA ALA A 40 1.99 -16.19 -10.42
C ALA A 40 1.28 -15.95 -9.08
N LYS A 41 2.05 -15.81 -8.00
CA LYS A 41 1.57 -15.42 -6.67
C LYS A 41 1.76 -13.94 -6.39
N ALA A 42 0.97 -13.41 -5.47
CA ALA A 42 1.09 -12.07 -4.90
C ALA A 42 1.23 -12.16 -3.37
N LEU A 43 2.05 -11.28 -2.81
CA LEU A 43 2.26 -11.17 -1.37
C LEU A 43 1.79 -9.80 -0.89
N LEU A 44 0.85 -9.74 0.05
CA LEU A 44 0.33 -8.51 0.64
C LEU A 44 0.70 -8.45 2.13
N LEU A 45 1.49 -7.45 2.52
CA LEU A 45 1.87 -7.21 3.91
C LEU A 45 1.17 -5.94 4.41
N SER A 46 0.26 -6.08 5.37
CA SER A 46 -0.52 -4.97 5.92
C SER A 46 -0.23 -4.77 7.40
N SER A 47 -0.03 -3.54 7.83
CA SER A 47 0.32 -3.21 9.23
C SER A 47 -0.78 -3.54 10.25
N ALA A 48 -2.05 -3.54 9.84
CA ALA A 48 -3.17 -3.77 10.75
C ALA A 48 -4.34 -4.51 10.07
N ARG A 49 -4.53 -5.79 10.44
CA ARG A 49 -5.63 -6.63 9.93
C ARG A 49 -7.00 -6.01 10.17
N GLN A 50 -7.25 -5.53 11.38
CA GLN A 50 -8.57 -4.99 11.74
C GLN A 50 -8.86 -3.68 11.02
N ALA A 51 -7.85 -2.84 10.78
CA ALA A 51 -8.01 -1.62 10.01
C ALA A 51 -8.37 -1.94 8.55
N LEU A 52 -7.65 -2.88 7.92
CA LEU A 52 -7.94 -3.34 6.56
C LEU A 52 -9.34 -3.95 6.44
N ILE A 53 -9.74 -4.84 7.35
CA ILE A 53 -11.09 -5.45 7.31
C ILE A 53 -12.17 -4.38 7.49
N ARG A 54 -11.97 -3.44 8.41
CA ARG A 54 -12.92 -2.36 8.65
C ARG A 54 -13.03 -1.43 7.44
N SER A 55 -11.92 -1.07 6.81
CA SER A 55 -11.92 -0.20 5.63
C SER A 55 -12.57 -0.87 4.44
N LEU A 56 -12.31 -2.17 4.20
CA LEU A 56 -12.96 -2.94 3.15
C LEU A 56 -14.47 -3.08 3.35
N ARG A 57 -14.90 -3.39 4.59
CA ARG A 57 -16.33 -3.46 4.93
C ARG A 57 -17.03 -2.11 4.82
N GLY A 58 -16.37 -1.04 5.24
CA GLY A 58 -16.92 0.31 5.15
C GLY A 58 -16.99 0.82 3.71
N TYR A 59 -16.06 0.39 2.85
CA TYR A 59 -16.04 0.75 1.44
C TYR A 59 -17.07 -0.04 0.62
N ASN A 60 -17.33 -1.28 0.99
CA ASN A 60 -18.32 -2.17 0.36
C ASN A 60 -18.19 -2.28 -1.17
N ASP A 61 -17.04 -2.79 -1.61
CA ASP A 61 -16.73 -2.94 -3.04
C ASP A 61 -17.71 -3.91 -3.74
N GLU A 62 -18.61 -3.37 -4.55
CA GLU A 62 -19.63 -4.11 -5.30
C GLU A 62 -19.00 -5.18 -6.21
N TRP A 63 -17.86 -4.89 -6.83
CA TRP A 63 -17.20 -5.84 -7.70
C TRP A 63 -16.70 -7.04 -6.90
N LEU A 64 -16.07 -6.82 -5.75
CA LEU A 64 -15.62 -7.91 -4.90
C LEU A 64 -16.81 -8.73 -4.39
N LEU A 65 -17.91 -8.08 -3.99
CA LEU A 65 -19.13 -8.77 -3.58
C LEU A 65 -19.66 -9.68 -4.69
N THR A 66 -19.85 -9.11 -5.89
CA THR A 66 -20.42 -9.81 -7.05
C THR A 66 -19.52 -10.95 -7.54
N ASN A 67 -18.20 -10.76 -7.49
CA ASN A 67 -17.26 -11.69 -8.10
C ASN A 67 -16.60 -12.67 -7.11
N SER A 68 -16.68 -12.45 -5.80
CA SER A 68 -16.01 -13.28 -4.77
C SER A 68 -16.41 -14.75 -4.82
N GLY A 69 -17.66 -15.06 -5.21
CA GLY A 69 -18.19 -16.42 -5.33
C GLY A 69 -17.87 -17.12 -6.66
N THR A 70 -17.24 -16.44 -7.61
CA THR A 70 -16.91 -17.03 -8.91
C THR A 70 -15.65 -17.89 -8.80
N GLY A 71 -15.61 -19.01 -9.54
CA GLY A 71 -14.45 -19.90 -9.56
C GLY A 71 -13.15 -19.19 -9.99
N ASN A 72 -13.25 -18.22 -10.90
CA ASN A 72 -12.11 -17.43 -11.36
C ASN A 72 -11.53 -16.55 -10.24
N THR A 73 -12.37 -15.80 -9.52
CA THR A 73 -11.90 -14.95 -8.42
C THR A 73 -11.38 -15.79 -7.25
N CYS A 74 -12.04 -16.90 -6.93
CA CYS A 74 -11.56 -17.85 -5.92
C CYS A 74 -10.19 -18.45 -6.29
N HIS A 75 -9.99 -18.77 -7.58
CA HIS A 75 -8.71 -19.23 -8.09
C HIS A 75 -7.62 -18.13 -8.11
N SER A 76 -8.00 -16.87 -8.31
CA SER A 76 -7.05 -15.75 -8.20
C SER A 76 -6.73 -15.41 -6.75
N SER A 77 -7.70 -15.44 -5.84
CA SER A 77 -7.52 -15.13 -4.43
C SER A 77 -6.69 -16.18 -3.70
N SER A 78 -6.76 -17.45 -4.10
CA SER A 78 -5.91 -18.52 -3.55
C SER A 78 -4.42 -18.36 -3.85
N LYS A 79 -4.04 -17.41 -4.72
CA LYS A 79 -2.65 -17.06 -5.05
C LYS A 79 -2.16 -15.82 -4.29
N VAL A 80 -3.01 -15.22 -3.47
CA VAL A 80 -2.70 -14.02 -2.70
C VAL A 80 -2.46 -14.42 -1.25
N ASP A 81 -1.21 -14.35 -0.82
CA ASP A 81 -0.84 -14.59 0.56
C ASP A 81 -0.82 -13.25 1.32
N ILE A 82 -1.59 -13.14 2.41
CA ILE A 82 -1.71 -11.91 3.19
C ILE A 82 -1.13 -12.10 4.59
N PHE A 83 -0.17 -11.27 4.97
CA PHE A 83 0.43 -11.26 6.31
C PHE A 83 0.20 -9.93 7.02
N TYR A 84 0.16 -10.00 8.35
CA TYR A 84 -0.14 -8.87 9.22
C TYR A 84 0.92 -8.69 10.31
N PRO A 85 2.15 -8.26 9.95
CA PRO A 85 3.17 -8.01 10.95
C PRO A 85 2.71 -6.91 11.94
N PRO A 86 2.73 -7.14 13.26
CA PRO A 86 2.18 -6.18 14.21
C PRO A 86 3.11 -4.99 14.50
N THR A 87 4.41 -5.11 14.22
CA THR A 87 5.38 -4.03 14.46
C THR A 87 6.41 -3.97 13.32
N PRO A 88 7.14 -2.85 13.16
CA PRO A 88 8.24 -2.72 12.20
C PRO A 88 9.25 -3.86 12.26
N ASN A 89 9.64 -4.28 13.47
CA ASN A 89 10.63 -5.34 13.64
C ASN A 89 10.10 -6.69 13.16
N HIS A 90 8.82 -6.99 13.42
CA HIS A 90 8.20 -8.22 12.89
C HIS A 90 8.15 -8.19 11.37
N LEU A 91 7.89 -7.04 10.75
CA LEU A 91 7.94 -6.90 9.31
C LEU A 91 9.36 -7.17 8.77
N VAL A 92 10.42 -6.61 9.39
CA VAL A 92 11.81 -6.87 8.98
C VAL A 92 12.16 -8.35 9.09
N VAL A 93 11.81 -8.99 10.21
CA VAL A 93 12.05 -10.43 10.41
C VAL A 93 11.32 -11.24 9.37
N LEU A 94 10.05 -10.95 9.11
CA LEU A 94 9.24 -11.63 8.10
C LEU A 94 9.83 -11.46 6.70
N LEU A 95 10.18 -10.23 6.30
CA LEU A 95 10.83 -9.94 5.02
C LEU A 95 12.16 -10.69 4.86
N SER A 96 12.92 -10.82 5.95
CA SER A 96 14.21 -11.53 5.96
C SER A 96 14.04 -13.05 5.97
N ALA A 97 12.92 -13.56 6.49
CA ALA A 97 12.61 -14.98 6.59
C ALA A 97 12.01 -15.57 5.31
N PHE A 98 11.44 -14.75 4.43
CA PHE A 98 10.88 -15.24 3.18
C PHE A 98 11.94 -15.95 2.33
N ARG A 99 11.66 -17.22 2.04
CA ARG A 99 12.45 -18.09 1.17
C ARG A 99 11.49 -18.91 0.32
N THR A 100 11.94 -19.28 -0.86
CA THR A 100 11.22 -20.19 -1.76
C THR A 100 11.70 -21.61 -1.49
N HIS A 101 10.80 -22.58 -1.57
CA HIS A 101 11.19 -23.97 -1.39
C HIS A 101 12.00 -24.47 -2.59
N GLU A 102 13.32 -24.56 -2.45
CA GLU A 102 14.15 -25.31 -3.39
C GLU A 102 14.15 -26.79 -3.00
N ALA A 103 13.78 -27.67 -3.93
CA ALA A 103 13.68 -29.12 -3.68
C ALA A 103 15.01 -29.78 -3.25
N SER A 104 16.13 -29.07 -3.35
CA SER A 104 17.48 -29.55 -3.02
C SER A 104 17.98 -29.18 -1.64
N ASP A 105 17.27 -28.36 -0.85
CA ASP A 105 17.81 -27.83 0.41
C ASP A 105 17.40 -28.73 1.61
N PRO A 106 18.36 -29.34 2.35
CA PRO A 106 18.07 -30.24 3.46
C PRO A 106 17.72 -29.53 4.78
N VAL A 107 17.67 -28.20 4.81
CA VAL A 107 17.41 -27.43 6.04
C VAL A 107 15.92 -27.48 6.42
N PRO A 108 15.57 -27.74 7.69
CA PRO A 108 14.18 -27.65 8.14
C PRO A 108 13.66 -26.21 7.97
N LEU A 109 12.72 -26.07 7.04
CA LEU A 109 12.12 -24.79 6.68
C LEU A 109 10.91 -24.48 7.59
N ASP A 110 10.77 -23.22 8.00
CA ASP A 110 9.53 -22.77 8.66
C ASP A 110 8.42 -22.71 7.62
N ALA A 111 7.42 -23.58 7.76
CA ALA A 111 6.27 -23.67 6.87
C ALA A 111 5.49 -22.34 6.74
N LYS A 112 5.63 -21.40 7.69
CA LYS A 112 4.95 -20.10 7.64
C LYS A 112 5.71 -19.03 6.86
N ALA A 113 7.03 -19.17 6.73
CA ALA A 113 7.88 -18.21 6.02
C ALA A 113 8.33 -18.73 4.65
N THR A 114 8.11 -20.02 4.39
CA THR A 114 8.42 -20.67 3.12
C THR A 114 7.30 -20.44 2.14
N LEU A 115 7.65 -19.87 0.99
CA LEU A 115 6.72 -19.63 -0.11
C LEU A 115 6.76 -20.84 -1.06
N ASP A 116 5.58 -21.37 -1.40
CA ASP A 116 5.46 -22.49 -2.35
C ASP A 116 6.03 -22.15 -3.74
N SER A 117 5.98 -20.86 -4.10
CA SER A 117 6.51 -20.35 -5.36
C SER A 117 6.96 -18.90 -5.20
N VAL A 118 7.82 -18.45 -6.10
CA VAL A 118 8.32 -17.07 -6.12
C VAL A 118 7.15 -16.12 -6.44
N PRO A 119 6.84 -15.13 -5.59
CA PRO A 119 5.81 -14.15 -5.88
C PRO A 119 6.25 -13.21 -7.00
N SER A 120 5.32 -12.85 -7.89
CA SER A 120 5.56 -11.85 -8.95
C SER A 120 5.29 -10.42 -8.50
N LEU A 121 4.65 -10.26 -7.33
CA LEU A 121 4.22 -8.99 -6.78
C LEU A 121 4.32 -9.01 -5.26
N LEU A 122 4.99 -8.00 -4.69
CA LEU A 122 4.96 -7.68 -3.27
C LEU A 122 4.28 -6.33 -3.07
N VAL A 123 3.29 -6.32 -2.19
CA VAL A 123 2.52 -5.13 -1.82
C VAL A 123 2.71 -4.86 -0.33
N LEU A 124 3.24 -3.68 0.00
CA LEU A 124 3.17 -3.14 1.36
C LEU A 124 1.97 -2.22 1.48
N HIS A 125 1.19 -2.38 2.54
CA HIS A 125 -0.01 -1.60 2.77
C HIS A 125 0.03 -0.92 4.14
N GLU A 126 -0.16 0.40 4.14
CA GLU A 126 -0.25 1.28 5.31
C GLU A 126 0.99 1.19 6.21
N LEU A 127 2.18 1.40 5.61
CA LEU A 127 3.45 1.33 6.32
C LEU A 127 3.59 2.44 7.37
N SER A 128 3.10 3.64 7.07
CA SER A 128 3.04 4.79 7.97
C SER A 128 2.32 4.50 9.29
N ALA A 129 1.36 3.58 9.31
CA ALA A 129 0.60 3.23 10.51
C ALA A 129 1.47 2.74 11.67
N TYR A 130 2.65 2.17 11.39
CA TYR A 130 3.60 1.80 12.45
C TYR A 130 4.19 2.99 13.18
N PHE A 131 4.28 4.14 12.50
CA PHE A 131 5.00 5.32 12.92
C PHE A 131 4.08 6.41 13.48
N LEU A 132 2.76 6.17 13.48
CA LEU A 132 1.78 7.10 14.04
C LEU A 132 1.84 7.11 15.59
N PRO A 133 1.46 8.23 16.24
CA PRO A 133 1.68 8.46 17.67
C PRO A 133 1.05 7.44 18.63
N MET A 134 0.11 6.59 18.17
CA MET A 134 -0.45 5.53 19.01
C MET A 134 0.61 4.52 19.50
N ASN A 135 1.80 4.49 18.88
CA ASN A 135 2.91 3.60 19.24
C ASN A 135 4.08 4.33 19.94
N ALA A 136 3.84 5.48 20.60
CA ALA A 136 4.81 6.47 21.10
C ALA A 136 5.96 6.02 22.02
N ASN A 137 6.14 4.73 22.29
CA ASN A 137 7.18 4.25 23.20
C ASN A 137 8.61 4.37 22.64
N LYS A 138 8.78 4.67 21.33
CA LYS A 138 10.11 4.86 20.71
C LYS A 138 10.09 5.99 19.69
N PRO A 139 11.08 6.91 19.70
CA PRO A 139 11.21 7.93 18.67
C PRO A 139 11.58 7.26 17.34
N HIS A 140 10.65 7.34 16.38
CA HIS A 140 10.89 6.89 15.03
C HIS A 140 11.52 8.00 14.20
N THR A 141 12.35 7.62 13.23
CA THR A 141 13.00 8.55 12.29
C THR A 141 12.62 8.22 10.86
N ILE A 142 12.87 9.15 9.94
CA ILE A 142 12.73 8.90 8.50
C ILE A 142 13.53 7.67 8.08
N ALA A 143 14.76 7.52 8.59
CA ALA A 143 15.59 6.34 8.33
C ALA A 143 14.91 5.02 8.74
N SER A 144 14.11 5.03 9.81
CA SER A 144 13.38 3.83 10.26
C SER A 144 12.31 3.41 9.25
N TYR A 145 11.59 4.37 8.64
CA TYR A 145 10.63 4.10 7.56
C TYR A 145 11.32 3.61 6.30
N LEU A 146 12.35 4.33 5.85
CA LEU A 146 13.10 4.00 4.64
C LEU A 146 13.82 2.65 4.75
N GLN A 147 14.22 2.24 5.96
CA GLN A 147 14.79 0.91 6.18
C GLN A 147 13.77 -0.20 5.88
N LEU A 148 12.50 -0.04 6.27
CA LEU A 148 11.46 -1.03 5.94
C LEU A 148 11.24 -1.13 4.42
N VAL A 149 11.16 0.02 3.74
CA VAL A 149 11.06 0.09 2.28
C VAL A 149 12.27 -0.60 1.63
N SER A 150 13.47 -0.33 2.13
CA SER A 150 14.72 -0.90 1.63
C SER A 150 14.77 -2.42 1.80
N HIS A 151 14.33 -2.96 2.95
CA HIS A 151 14.24 -4.41 3.16
C HIS A 151 13.26 -5.07 2.19
N ALA A 152 12.12 -4.44 1.90
CA ALA A 152 11.15 -4.99 0.96
C ALA A 152 11.66 -4.95 -0.49
N LEU A 153 12.33 -3.88 -0.91
CA LEU A 153 13.02 -3.80 -2.20
C LEU A 153 14.16 -4.81 -2.32
N ALA A 154 14.92 -5.02 -1.24
CA ALA A 154 15.97 -6.04 -1.19
C ALA A 154 15.39 -7.45 -1.34
N LEU A 155 14.27 -7.75 -0.67
CA LEU A 155 13.57 -9.02 -0.85
C LEU A 155 13.09 -9.19 -2.29
N ALA A 156 12.46 -8.16 -2.88
CA ALA A 156 12.01 -8.21 -4.27
C ALA A 156 13.18 -8.48 -5.23
N SER A 157 14.32 -7.84 -4.99
CA SER A 157 15.54 -8.03 -5.77
C SER A 157 16.15 -9.42 -5.57
N PHE A 158 16.09 -9.97 -4.35
CA PHE A 158 16.59 -11.30 -4.01
C PHE A 158 15.77 -12.41 -4.69
N LEU A 159 14.45 -12.27 -4.72
CA LEU A 159 13.54 -13.27 -5.29
C LEU A 159 13.41 -13.15 -6.82
N SER A 160 13.63 -11.96 -7.41
CA SER A 160 13.46 -11.72 -8.84
C SER A 160 14.21 -12.70 -9.77
N PRO A 161 15.50 -13.06 -9.52
CA PRO A 161 16.24 -14.00 -10.36
C PRO A 161 15.69 -15.43 -10.38
N GLN A 162 14.90 -15.80 -9.37
CA GLN A 162 14.32 -17.14 -9.24
C GLN A 162 12.98 -17.26 -9.99
N SER A 163 12.42 -16.14 -10.45
CA SER A 163 11.14 -16.09 -11.16
C SER A 163 11.36 -15.88 -12.66
N GLN A 164 10.48 -16.46 -13.47
CA GLN A 164 10.42 -16.18 -14.92
C GLN A 164 9.96 -14.75 -15.21
N THR A 165 9.24 -14.14 -14.27
CA THR A 165 8.76 -12.76 -14.37
C THR A 165 9.43 -11.90 -13.29
N PRO A 166 9.94 -10.71 -13.63
CA PRO A 166 10.58 -9.86 -12.64
C PRO A 166 9.59 -9.52 -11.53
N MET A 167 10.02 -9.70 -10.28
CA MET A 167 9.19 -9.38 -9.13
C MET A 167 8.96 -7.88 -9.07
N ARG A 168 7.69 -7.48 -8.97
CA ARG A 168 7.26 -6.08 -8.87
C ARG A 168 7.01 -5.72 -7.41
N PHE A 169 7.30 -4.47 -7.07
CA PHE A 169 7.10 -3.93 -5.75
C PHE A 169 6.12 -2.78 -5.78
N ALA A 170 5.18 -2.77 -4.85
CA ALA A 170 4.20 -1.70 -4.70
C ALA A 170 4.01 -1.34 -3.22
N LEU A 171 3.93 -0.05 -2.93
CA LEU A 171 3.66 0.49 -1.60
C LEU A 171 2.39 1.33 -1.65
N PHE A 172 1.37 0.97 -0.88
CA PHE A 172 0.16 1.75 -0.66
C PHE A 172 0.21 2.38 0.73
N ASP A 173 0.16 3.70 0.81
CA ASP A 173 0.28 4.41 2.08
C ASP A 173 -0.49 5.74 2.08
N SER A 174 -1.66 5.74 2.74
CA SER A 174 -2.59 6.89 2.68
C SER A 174 -2.13 8.09 3.51
N GLN A 175 -1.29 7.86 4.51
CA GLN A 175 -0.81 8.91 5.41
C GLN A 175 0.60 9.38 5.06
N LEU A 176 1.20 8.90 3.96
CA LEU A 176 2.58 9.20 3.64
C LEU A 176 2.87 10.69 3.49
N ASP A 177 1.98 11.44 2.84
CA ASP A 177 2.11 12.90 2.67
C ASP A 177 1.97 13.68 3.99
N LYS A 178 1.21 13.11 4.94
CA LYS A 178 0.95 13.68 6.26
C LYS A 178 2.03 13.27 7.28
N LEU A 179 2.76 12.19 7.00
CA LEU A 179 3.77 11.64 7.89
C LEU A 179 5.02 12.52 7.89
N LYS A 180 5.27 13.14 9.04
CA LYS A 180 6.51 13.89 9.30
C LYS A 180 7.29 13.22 10.42
N LEU A 181 8.55 12.90 10.16
CA LEU A 181 9.43 12.25 11.12
C LEU A 181 10.73 13.06 11.26
N PRO A 182 11.39 13.04 12.42
CA PRO A 182 12.71 13.64 12.57
C PRO A 182 13.75 12.86 11.75
N VAL A 183 14.72 13.59 11.20
CA VAL A 183 15.85 13.00 10.44
C VAL A 183 16.76 12.22 11.40
N LEU A 184 17.11 12.85 12.52
CA LEU A 184 18.00 12.31 13.55
C LEU A 184 17.21 11.99 14.81
N ARG A 185 17.64 10.94 15.52
CA ARG A 185 17.13 10.68 16.87
C ARG A 185 17.70 11.73 17.80
N THR A 186 16.85 12.36 18.61
CA THR A 186 17.33 13.16 19.73
C THR A 186 18.18 12.24 20.62
N PRO A 187 19.45 12.58 20.88
CA PRO A 187 20.26 11.81 21.82
C PRO A 187 19.52 11.76 23.14
N THR A 188 19.40 10.57 23.73
CA THR A 188 18.84 10.42 25.07
C THR A 188 19.90 10.93 26.02
N ILE A 189 19.92 12.24 26.29
CA ILE A 189 20.88 12.84 27.21
C ILE A 189 20.61 12.18 28.58
N PRO A 190 21.58 11.46 29.15
CA PRO A 190 21.40 10.89 30.47
C PRO A 190 21.18 12.03 31.47
N VAL A 191 20.29 11.81 32.44
CA VAL A 191 19.71 12.76 33.42
C VAL A 191 20.73 13.45 34.35
N PHE A 192 22.02 13.43 34.01
CA PHE A 192 23.06 14.07 34.79
C PHE A 192 23.33 15.49 34.25
N ASP A 193 23.07 16.45 35.15
CA ASP A 193 23.40 17.88 35.11
C ASP A 193 22.40 18.82 34.43
N GLY A 194 21.48 19.32 35.26
CA GLY A 194 21.45 20.75 35.62
C GLY A 194 21.20 21.74 34.48
N GLU A 195 19.91 22.03 34.28
CA GLU A 195 19.36 23.34 33.90
C GLU A 195 20.12 24.12 32.80
N GLU A 196 19.77 23.83 31.53
CA GLU A 196 19.50 24.80 30.45
C GLU A 196 19.37 24.04 29.13
N SER A 197 18.38 23.14 29.02
CA SER A 197 18.09 22.50 27.73
C SER A 197 17.01 23.32 27.02
N GLY A 198 17.45 24.21 26.13
CA GLY A 198 16.58 24.78 25.12
C GLY A 198 15.82 23.65 24.41
N ASP A 199 14.53 23.88 24.18
CA ASP A 199 13.60 22.90 23.63
C ASP A 199 13.85 22.71 22.12
N GLU A 200 15.06 22.26 21.75
CA GLU A 200 15.45 21.93 20.38
C GLU A 200 14.82 20.58 20.00
N THR A 201 13.51 20.59 19.82
CA THR A 201 12.83 19.46 19.19
C THR A 201 13.31 19.33 17.75
N PRO A 202 13.79 18.14 17.33
CA PRO A 202 14.31 17.96 15.98
C PRO A 202 13.21 18.26 14.96
N ARG A 203 13.54 19.09 13.96
CA ARG A 203 12.60 19.50 12.91
C ARG A 203 12.05 18.26 12.18
N PRO A 204 10.74 18.02 12.20
CA PRO A 204 10.16 16.90 11.48
C PRO A 204 10.10 17.22 9.98
N GLU A 205 10.56 16.30 9.15
CA GLU A 205 10.53 16.43 7.68
C GLU A 205 9.54 15.44 7.06
N SER A 206 9.05 15.76 5.87
CA SER A 206 8.12 14.90 5.12
C SER A 206 8.81 13.61 4.69
N VAL A 207 8.20 12.47 5.04
CA VAL A 207 8.70 11.15 4.64
C VAL A 207 8.45 10.88 3.16
N ALA A 208 7.33 11.37 2.61
CA ALA A 208 6.93 11.19 1.21
C ALA A 208 8.06 11.55 0.24
N PHE A 209 8.60 12.76 0.38
CA PHE A 209 9.67 13.28 -0.49
C PHE A 209 10.91 12.38 -0.53
N MET A 210 11.29 11.80 0.62
CA MET A 210 12.44 10.90 0.68
C MET A 210 12.10 9.49 0.16
N ALA A 211 10.89 9.00 0.44
CA ALA A 211 10.42 7.70 0.00
C ALA A 211 10.29 7.64 -1.54
N HIS A 212 9.79 8.70 -2.17
CA HIS A 212 9.61 8.77 -3.64
C HIS A 212 10.88 8.44 -4.42
N LYS A 213 12.06 8.75 -3.89
CA LYS A 213 13.36 8.47 -4.53
C LYS A 213 13.66 6.96 -4.70
N TYR A 214 12.94 6.09 -4.01
CA TYR A 214 13.09 4.63 -4.10
C TYR A 214 12.16 3.99 -5.14
N PHE A 215 11.23 4.77 -5.72
CA PHE A 215 10.19 4.28 -6.60
C PHE A 215 10.34 4.82 -8.01
N GLU A 216 10.11 3.97 -9.02
CA GLU A 216 10.08 4.38 -10.42
C GLU A 216 8.84 5.24 -10.71
N TRP A 217 7.70 4.85 -10.14
CA TRP A 217 6.43 5.52 -10.31
C TRP A 217 5.85 5.97 -8.97
N VAL A 218 5.37 7.21 -8.93
CA VAL A 218 4.66 7.80 -7.80
C VAL A 218 3.24 8.12 -8.24
N GLY A 219 2.26 7.46 -7.63
CA GLY A 219 0.85 7.71 -7.82
C GLY A 219 0.26 8.46 -6.65
N THR A 220 -0.43 9.56 -6.93
CA THR A 220 -1.18 10.32 -5.93
C THR A 220 -2.66 10.18 -6.22
N PHE A 221 -3.41 9.67 -5.23
CA PHE A 221 -4.86 9.68 -5.23
C PHE A 221 -5.35 10.96 -4.56
N ASP A 222 -6.20 11.69 -5.30
CA ASP A 222 -6.92 12.84 -4.78
C ASP A 222 -8.43 12.58 -4.85
N ARG A 223 -9.11 12.91 -3.76
CA ARG A 223 -10.56 12.84 -3.62
C ARG A 223 -11.06 14.25 -3.34
N SER A 224 -11.62 14.87 -4.36
CA SER A 224 -12.29 16.16 -4.19
C SER A 224 -13.72 15.89 -3.70
N ASP A 225 -14.02 16.29 -2.47
CA ASP A 225 -15.39 16.37 -2.01
C ASP A 225 -16.15 17.41 -2.85
N PRO A 226 -17.44 17.19 -3.16
CA PRO A 226 -18.24 18.16 -3.91
C PRO A 226 -18.23 19.48 -3.15
N GLU A 227 -17.65 20.52 -3.75
CA GLU A 227 -17.56 21.85 -3.16
C GLU A 227 -18.96 22.29 -2.70
N THR A 228 -19.07 22.65 -1.43
CA THR A 228 -20.34 22.93 -0.75
C THR A 228 -21.04 24.20 -1.28
N ASP A 229 -20.42 24.91 -2.23
CA ASP A 229 -20.84 26.24 -2.68
C ASP A 229 -21.68 26.22 -3.97
N SER A 230 -22.01 25.05 -4.52
CA SER A 230 -22.89 24.92 -5.70
C SER A 230 -24.28 24.39 -5.32
N PRO A 231 -25.31 25.24 -5.17
CA PRO A 231 -26.61 24.86 -4.61
C PRO A 231 -27.55 24.05 -5.52
N SER A 232 -27.09 23.44 -6.63
CA SER A 232 -28.02 23.08 -7.72
C SER A 232 -28.14 21.63 -8.16
N ASP A 233 -27.43 20.64 -7.61
CA ASP A 233 -27.81 19.23 -7.86
C ASP A 233 -27.34 18.30 -6.74
N GLY A 234 -28.29 17.68 -6.04
CA GLY A 234 -28.04 16.82 -4.89
C GLY A 234 -27.41 15.46 -5.24
N SER A 235 -26.81 15.28 -6.42
CA SER A 235 -26.08 14.06 -6.72
C SER A 235 -24.77 14.11 -5.93
N GLY A 236 -24.63 13.27 -4.89
CA GLY A 236 -23.44 13.24 -4.02
C GLY A 236 -22.20 12.66 -4.69
N VAL A 237 -22.02 12.93 -5.99
CA VAL A 237 -20.99 12.37 -6.85
C VAL A 237 -19.63 12.85 -6.34
N ARG A 238 -18.78 11.90 -5.98
CA ARG A 238 -17.40 12.17 -5.60
C ARG A 238 -16.52 12.03 -6.83
N ARG A 239 -15.75 13.07 -7.15
CA ARG A 239 -14.76 12.99 -8.21
C ARG A 239 -13.44 12.51 -7.62
N CYS A 240 -12.85 11.51 -8.26
CA CYS A 240 -11.59 10.93 -7.86
C CYS A 240 -10.59 11.04 -9.00
N THR A 241 -9.34 11.33 -8.64
CA THR A 241 -8.24 11.47 -9.59
C THR A 241 -7.06 10.62 -9.13
N LEU A 242 -6.47 9.86 -10.05
CA LEU A 242 -5.17 9.22 -9.87
C LEU A 242 -4.19 9.84 -10.86
N THR A 243 -3.14 10.48 -10.33
CA THR A 243 -2.04 11.00 -11.14
C THR A 243 -0.81 10.13 -10.91
N LEU A 244 -0.28 9.52 -11.97
CA LEU A 244 1.00 8.82 -11.96
C LEU A 244 2.09 9.67 -12.57
N HIS A 245 3.14 9.88 -11.79
CA HIS A 245 4.36 10.55 -12.19
C HIS A 245 5.53 9.56 -12.24
N LYS A 246 6.36 9.61 -13.29
CA LYS A 246 7.56 8.77 -13.40
C LYS A 246 8.79 9.53 -12.90
N GLN A 247 9.47 8.99 -11.91
CA GLN A 247 10.69 9.59 -11.36
C GLN A 247 11.84 9.60 -12.38
N GLY A 248 12.55 10.73 -12.45
CA GLY A 248 13.76 10.89 -13.28
C GLY A 248 13.51 11.09 -14.78
N SER A 249 12.28 11.38 -15.19
CA SER A 249 11.93 11.64 -16.59
C SER A 249 11.42 13.07 -16.77
N ASP A 250 12.32 14.00 -17.08
CA ASP A 250 12.00 15.44 -17.24
C ASP A 250 10.99 15.73 -18.37
N ASN A 251 10.79 14.79 -19.29
CA ASN A 251 9.98 14.96 -20.51
C ASN A 251 8.74 14.06 -20.59
N GLN A 252 8.42 13.28 -19.55
CA GLN A 252 7.27 12.38 -19.62
C GLN A 252 6.03 13.03 -19.01
N SER A 253 4.97 13.12 -19.79
CA SER A 253 3.65 13.57 -19.34
C SER A 253 3.14 12.67 -18.22
N ASP A 254 2.64 13.29 -17.16
CA ASP A 254 1.91 12.58 -16.11
C ASP A 254 0.72 11.83 -16.71
N ILE A 255 0.51 10.61 -16.23
CA ILE A 255 -0.68 9.84 -16.60
C ILE A 255 -1.76 10.16 -15.59
N MET A 256 -2.84 10.77 -16.04
CA MET A 256 -3.97 11.15 -15.19
C MET A 256 -5.20 10.32 -15.54
N TRP A 257 -5.82 9.74 -14.53
CA TRP A 257 -7.13 9.12 -14.62
C TRP A 257 -8.10 9.82 -13.70
N GLN A 258 -9.31 10.05 -14.20
CA GLN A 258 -10.39 10.65 -13.46
C GLN A 258 -11.61 9.74 -13.59
N TRP A 259 -12.32 9.55 -12.49
CA TRP A 259 -13.60 8.86 -12.48
C TRP A 259 -14.51 9.51 -11.44
N SER A 260 -15.79 9.21 -11.55
CA SER A 260 -16.79 9.67 -10.60
C SER A 260 -17.39 8.47 -9.86
N GLU A 261 -17.42 8.55 -8.54
CA GLU A 261 -18.08 7.60 -7.65
C GLU A 261 -19.44 8.17 -7.27
N VAL A 262 -20.49 7.45 -7.63
CA VAL A 262 -21.84 7.76 -7.15
C VAL A 262 -22.06 6.95 -5.87
N PRO A 263 -22.14 7.59 -4.69
CA PRO A 263 -22.58 6.88 -3.50
C PRO A 263 -24.04 6.53 -3.73
N GLU A 264 -24.36 5.24 -3.86
CA GLU A 264 -25.77 4.85 -3.97
C GLU A 264 -26.53 5.35 -2.75
N ARG A 265 -27.59 6.12 -3.00
CA ARG A 265 -28.55 6.46 -1.95
C ARG A 265 -29.36 5.21 -1.66
N THR A 266 -29.03 4.55 -0.56
CA THR A 266 -29.79 3.43 0.00
C THR A 266 -31.30 3.70 -0.06
N HIS A 267 -32.00 2.98 -0.93
CA HIS A 267 -33.45 2.86 -0.83
C HIS A 267 -33.76 2.03 0.42
N SER A 268 -34.54 2.61 1.32
CA SER A 268 -34.86 2.08 2.64
C SER A 268 -35.55 0.70 2.61
N ARG A 269 -34.77 -0.38 2.52
CA ARG A 269 -35.09 -1.72 3.06
C ARG A 269 -33.88 -2.65 2.96
N CYS A 270 -33.09 -2.75 4.05
CA CYS A 270 -32.06 -3.79 4.24
C CYS A 270 -31.14 -4.12 3.05
N GLU A 271 -30.70 -3.13 2.27
CA GLU A 271 -29.75 -3.35 1.17
C GLU A 271 -28.57 -2.38 1.32
N GLU A 272 -27.36 -2.94 1.25
CA GLU A 272 -26.05 -2.34 1.52
C GLU A 272 -25.61 -1.39 0.38
N LEU A 273 -24.75 -0.41 0.71
CA LEU A 273 -24.24 0.63 -0.22
C LEU A 273 -23.39 0.02 -1.34
N ALA A 274 -23.75 0.14 -2.62
CA ALA A 274 -22.82 -0.14 -3.73
C ALA A 274 -22.25 1.16 -4.33
N ILE A 275 -21.06 1.06 -4.94
CA ILE A 275 -20.36 2.16 -5.59
C ILE A 275 -20.20 1.80 -7.06
N THR A 276 -20.84 2.57 -7.92
CA THR A 276 -20.73 2.42 -9.38
C THR A 276 -19.71 3.40 -9.95
N PHE A 277 -18.94 2.93 -10.93
CA PHE A 277 -17.90 3.71 -11.59
C PHE A 277 -18.43 4.28 -12.91
N ALA A 278 -18.32 5.60 -13.08
CA ALA A 278 -18.49 6.27 -14.36
C ALA A 278 -17.13 6.79 -14.84
N TRP A 279 -16.69 6.28 -15.99
CA TRP A 279 -15.47 6.66 -16.70
C TRP A 279 -15.73 7.75 -17.72
#